data_AF-A0A7G6YPF2-F1
#
_entry.id   AF-A0A7G6YPF2-F1
#
_cell.length_a   1.000
_cell.length_b   1.000
_cell.length_c   1.000
_cell.angle_alpha   90.00
_cell.angle_beta   90.00
_cell.angle_gamma   90.00
#
_symmetry.space_group_name_H-M   'P 1'
#
loop_
_entity.id
_entity.type
_entity.pdbx_description
1 polymer ?
#
loop_
_entity_poly.entity_id
_entity_poly.type
_entity_poly.pdbx_seq_one_letter_code
_entity_poly.pdbx_strand_id
1 'polypeptide(L)'
;MPTLDICFSPDLLPLYDLRGRIAVVVDILRATSSIVTALAQGVAHLVPVETLAECRALAADNYLTAAERDGVQAEGVDLGNSPFGYLDGAVPVQGRNVAITTTNGTRAMHLSRAADEVVVGAFLNLGAVADFLRQQGRDVIVVCAGWKGHFCLEDTLFGGALAALLAPDFDVTSSDATLAALDLWEKASPDVAAYLLKSAHVRRLNRLEAHKDMEFCVRQDEYNLVPVWREGKIVKL
;
A
#
# COMPACT_ATOMS: atom_id res chain seq x y z
N MET A 1 3.56 19.01 18.12
CA MET A 1 3.03 17.67 17.86
C MET A 1 3.00 17.50 16.35
N PRO A 2 3.61 16.45 15.78
CA PRO A 2 3.51 16.20 14.34
C PRO A 2 2.05 16.00 13.93
N THR A 3 1.73 16.34 12.68
CA THR A 3 0.39 16.20 12.11
C THR A 3 0.28 14.92 11.29
N LEU A 4 -0.91 14.34 11.21
CA LEU A 4 -1.24 13.31 10.23
C LEU A 4 -2.38 13.80 9.36
N ASP A 5 -2.16 13.77 8.04
CA ASP A 5 -3.19 14.08 7.05
C ASP A 5 -3.41 12.88 6.11
N ILE A 6 -4.55 12.85 5.42
CA ILE A 6 -4.92 11.78 4.50
C ILE A 6 -5.32 12.38 3.15
N CYS A 7 -4.59 11.98 2.11
CA CYS A 7 -4.88 12.30 0.72
C CYS A 7 -5.63 11.14 0.07
N PHE A 8 -6.93 11.31 -0.14
CA PHE A 8 -7.84 10.27 -0.63
C PHE A 8 -7.61 9.77 -2.06
N SER A 9 -6.82 10.48 -2.84
CA SER A 9 -6.48 10.10 -4.22
C SER A 9 -5.17 10.78 -4.63
N PRO A 10 -4.33 10.15 -5.47
CA PRO A 10 -3.11 10.79 -5.96
C PRO A 10 -3.40 12.05 -6.81
N ASP A 11 -4.62 12.19 -7.34
CA ASP A 11 -5.04 13.38 -8.08
C ASP A 11 -5.22 14.61 -7.18
N LEU A 12 -5.42 14.42 -5.88
CA LEU A 12 -5.49 15.49 -4.87
C LEU A 12 -4.11 15.84 -4.31
N LEU A 13 -3.10 14.97 -4.50
CA LEU A 13 -1.77 15.13 -3.91
C LEU A 13 -1.08 16.47 -4.23
N PRO A 14 -1.27 17.10 -5.42
CA PRO A 14 -0.73 18.43 -5.70
C PRO A 14 -1.21 19.55 -4.77
N LEU A 15 -2.27 19.32 -4.00
CA LEU A 15 -2.78 20.27 -3.00
C LEU A 15 -1.98 20.23 -1.67
N TYR A 16 -1.09 19.25 -1.51
CA TYR A 16 -0.31 19.02 -0.30
C TYR A 16 1.17 19.35 -0.54
N ASP A 17 1.83 19.95 0.46
CA ASP A 17 3.30 20.09 0.47
C ASP A 17 3.93 18.88 1.15
N LEU A 18 4.62 18.04 0.37
CA LEU A 18 5.23 16.81 0.85
C LEU A 18 6.59 17.02 1.52
N ARG A 19 7.26 18.14 1.27
CA ARG A 19 8.62 18.38 1.75
C ARG A 19 8.64 18.41 3.28
N GLY A 20 9.61 17.74 3.87
CA GLY A 20 9.72 17.64 5.33
C GLY A 20 8.78 16.61 5.96
N ARG A 21 7.90 15.96 5.18
CA ARG A 21 6.94 14.95 5.65
C ARG A 21 7.39 13.53 5.32
N ILE A 22 6.76 12.56 5.99
CA ILE A 22 6.77 11.15 5.60
C ILE A 22 5.49 10.86 4.83
N ALA A 23 5.61 10.31 3.63
CA ALA A 23 4.47 9.84 2.85
C ALA A 23 4.27 8.35 3.06
N VAL A 24 3.12 7.95 3.59
CA VAL A 24 2.72 6.54 3.72
C VAL A 24 1.80 6.20 2.55
N VAL A 25 2.33 5.53 1.54
CA VAL A 25 1.58 5.14 0.34
C VAL A 25 0.81 3.86 0.63
N VAL A 26 -0.48 3.86 0.31
CA VAL A 26 -1.37 2.70 0.50
C VAL A 26 -2.20 2.40 -0.76
N ASP A 27 -2.26 1.11 -1.10
CA ASP A 27 -3.07 0.50 -2.15
C ASP A 27 -3.40 -0.90 -1.61
N ILE A 28 -4.38 -0.95 -0.69
CA ILE A 28 -4.64 -2.11 0.17
C ILE A 28 -5.05 -3.32 -0.67
N LEU A 29 -5.84 -3.06 -1.73
CA LEU A 29 -6.34 -4.06 -2.67
C LEU A 29 -5.77 -3.76 -4.07
N ARG A 30 -4.51 -4.09 -4.34
CA ARG A 30 -3.65 -5.05 -3.60
C ARG A 30 -2.18 -4.66 -3.54
N ALA A 31 -1.76 -3.56 -4.18
CA ALA A 31 -0.34 -3.36 -4.47
C ALA A 31 0.54 -3.29 -3.21
N THR A 32 0.14 -2.53 -2.19
CA THR A 32 0.96 -2.40 -0.98
C THR A 32 0.92 -3.65 -0.12
N SER A 33 -0.22 -4.34 -0.04
CA SER A 33 -0.34 -5.64 0.63
C SER A 33 0.56 -6.70 -0.03
N SER A 34 0.63 -6.73 -1.36
CA SER A 34 1.52 -7.62 -2.11
C SER A 34 3.00 -7.29 -1.88
N ILE A 35 3.37 -6.01 -1.84
CA ILE A 35 4.75 -5.57 -1.58
C ILE A 35 5.20 -5.98 -0.17
N VAL A 36 4.36 -5.73 0.85
CA VAL A 36 4.64 -6.13 2.24
C VAL A 36 4.82 -7.65 2.32
N THR A 37 3.91 -8.40 1.70
CA THR A 37 3.96 -9.88 1.68
C THR A 37 5.22 -10.37 0.98
N ALA A 38 5.57 -9.82 -0.19
CA ALA A 38 6.77 -10.19 -0.94
C ALA A 38 8.03 -10.08 -0.08
N LEU A 39 8.21 -8.93 0.59
CA LEU A 39 9.35 -8.69 1.48
C LEU A 39 9.33 -9.61 2.71
N ALA A 40 8.15 -9.90 3.26
CA ALA A 40 7.99 -10.86 4.35
C ALA A 40 8.42 -12.28 3.95
N GLN A 41 8.17 -12.67 2.70
CA GLN A 41 8.57 -13.96 2.12
C GLN A 41 10.02 -13.98 1.60
N GLY A 42 10.80 -12.96 1.91
CA GLY A 42 12.23 -12.94 1.65
C GLY A 42 12.64 -12.47 0.25
N VAL A 43 11.76 -11.80 -0.49
CA VAL A 43 12.18 -10.99 -1.65
C VAL A 43 13.21 -9.97 -1.17
N ALA A 44 14.33 -9.86 -1.87
CA ALA A 44 15.46 -9.02 -1.47
C ALA A 44 15.12 -7.53 -1.58
N HIS A 45 14.54 -7.12 -2.70
CA HIS A 45 13.95 -5.80 -2.92
C HIS A 45 12.97 -5.83 -4.10
N LEU A 46 12.12 -4.81 -4.18
CA LEU A 46 11.24 -4.59 -5.33
C LEU A 46 11.63 -3.33 -6.09
N VAL A 47 11.45 -3.32 -7.41
CA VAL A 47 11.62 -2.14 -8.27
C VAL A 47 10.27 -1.83 -8.91
N PRO A 48 9.56 -0.81 -8.42
CA PRO A 48 8.35 -0.34 -9.05
C PRO A 48 8.67 0.42 -10.34
N VAL A 49 8.00 0.07 -11.43
CA VAL A 49 8.16 0.67 -12.76
C VAL A 49 6.80 1.09 -13.34
N GLU A 50 6.83 2.07 -14.23
CA GLU A 50 5.61 2.70 -14.75
C GLU A 50 4.90 1.79 -15.76
N THR A 51 5.67 1.09 -16.61
CA THR A 51 5.12 0.36 -17.75
C THR A 51 5.34 -1.15 -17.66
N LEU A 52 4.46 -1.91 -18.33
CA LEU A 52 4.62 -3.35 -18.50
C LEU A 52 5.87 -3.70 -19.31
N ALA A 53 6.25 -2.84 -20.27
CA ALA A 53 7.45 -3.03 -21.07
C ALA A 53 8.72 -2.94 -20.20
N GLU A 54 8.83 -1.94 -19.34
CA GLU A 54 9.94 -1.80 -18.38
C GLU A 54 9.98 -2.98 -17.40
N CYS A 55 8.82 -3.40 -16.89
CA CYS A 55 8.74 -4.55 -15.98
C CYS A 55 9.30 -5.81 -16.64
N ARG A 56 8.87 -6.12 -17.86
CA ARG A 56 9.36 -7.27 -18.63
C ARG A 56 10.85 -7.16 -18.98
N ALA A 57 11.35 -5.95 -19.25
CA ALA A 57 12.75 -5.75 -19.60
C ALA A 57 13.69 -6.17 -18.46
N LEU A 58 13.29 -5.96 -17.19
CA LEU A 58 14.09 -6.35 -16.02
C LEU A 58 14.26 -7.86 -15.84
N ALA A 59 13.47 -8.69 -16.55
CA ALA A 59 13.68 -10.13 -16.56
C ALA A 59 15.07 -10.51 -17.11
N ALA A 60 15.61 -9.71 -18.04
CA ALA A 60 16.97 -9.87 -18.56
C ALA A 60 18.05 -9.69 -17.48
N ASP A 61 17.74 -8.93 -16.42
CA ASP A 61 18.59 -8.72 -15.24
C ASP A 61 18.23 -9.68 -14.08
N ASN A 62 17.57 -10.79 -14.39
CA ASN A 62 17.19 -11.86 -13.47
C ASN A 62 16.15 -11.47 -12.39
N TYR A 63 15.39 -10.40 -12.62
CA TYR A 63 14.23 -10.07 -11.80
C TYR A 63 13.05 -11.00 -12.10
N LEU A 64 12.29 -11.33 -11.06
CA LEU A 64 10.92 -11.79 -11.25
C LEU A 64 10.05 -10.62 -11.68
N THR A 65 9.12 -10.86 -12.59
CA THR A 65 8.21 -9.85 -13.12
C THR A 65 6.83 -9.99 -12.49
N ALA A 66 6.36 -8.92 -11.86
CA ALA A 66 5.04 -8.85 -11.25
C ALA A 66 4.22 -7.73 -11.92
N ALA A 67 3.11 -8.07 -12.56
CA ALA A 67 2.31 -7.05 -13.23
C ALA A 67 0.81 -7.34 -13.23
N GLU A 68 0.03 -6.29 -13.06
CA GLU A 68 -1.43 -6.32 -13.11
C GLU A 68 -1.97 -5.20 -14.00
N ARG A 69 -3.03 -5.51 -14.77
CA ARG A 69 -3.85 -4.54 -15.50
C ARG A 69 -5.33 -4.87 -15.29
N ASP A 70 -6.12 -3.85 -14.92
CA ASP A 70 -7.54 -3.95 -14.58
C ASP A 70 -7.90 -5.13 -13.62
N GLY A 71 -7.04 -5.38 -12.64
CA GLY A 71 -7.19 -6.40 -11.59
C GLY A 71 -6.70 -7.80 -11.98
N VAL A 72 -6.22 -7.99 -13.20
CA VAL A 72 -5.79 -9.30 -13.73
C VAL A 72 -4.28 -9.32 -13.95
N GLN A 73 -3.63 -10.46 -13.69
CA GLN A 73 -2.23 -10.66 -14.00
C GLN A 73 -1.98 -10.42 -15.51
N ALA A 74 -0.95 -9.64 -15.82
CA ALA A 74 -0.59 -9.39 -17.22
C ALA A 74 -0.08 -10.68 -17.88
N GLU A 75 -0.23 -10.81 -19.19
CA GLU A 75 0.32 -11.96 -19.91
C GLU A 75 1.86 -11.98 -19.84
N GLY A 76 2.48 -13.16 -19.78
CA GLY A 76 3.93 -13.29 -19.89
C GLY A 76 4.74 -12.62 -18.77
N VAL A 77 4.18 -12.55 -17.56
CA VAL A 77 4.90 -12.19 -16.33
C VAL A 77 4.83 -13.35 -15.33
N ASP A 78 5.78 -13.40 -14.41
CA ASP A 78 5.90 -14.47 -13.43
C ASP A 78 4.79 -14.43 -12.37
N LEU A 79 4.42 -13.21 -11.93
CA LEU A 79 3.52 -12.97 -10.81
C LEU A 79 2.45 -11.92 -11.15
N GLY A 80 1.26 -12.06 -10.55
CA GLY A 80 0.23 -11.02 -10.55
C GLY A 80 0.44 -9.99 -9.43
N ASN A 81 -0.66 -9.36 -9.03
CA ASN A 81 -0.70 -8.46 -7.88
C ASN A 81 -1.48 -9.05 -6.70
N SER A 82 -1.58 -10.37 -6.59
CA SER A 82 -2.13 -11.05 -5.42
C SER A 82 -1.00 -11.35 -4.43
N PRO A 83 -1.18 -11.11 -3.12
CA PRO A 83 -0.24 -11.54 -2.09
C PRO A 83 0.01 -13.05 -2.11
N PHE A 84 -0.98 -13.86 -2.51
CA PHE A 84 -0.85 -15.32 -2.54
C PHE A 84 0.16 -15.82 -3.56
N GLY A 85 0.46 -15.05 -4.62
CA GLY A 85 1.52 -15.40 -5.56
C GLY A 85 2.92 -15.43 -4.92
N TYR A 86 3.09 -14.79 -3.75
CA TYR A 86 4.32 -14.85 -2.95
C TYR A 86 4.26 -15.93 -1.85
N LEU A 87 3.08 -16.48 -1.55
CA LEU A 87 2.84 -17.40 -0.42
C LEU A 87 2.70 -18.85 -0.86
N ASP A 88 2.15 -19.12 -2.05
CA ASP A 88 1.80 -20.47 -2.48
C ASP A 88 3.00 -21.36 -2.86
N GLY A 89 4.18 -20.76 -3.03
CA GLY A 89 5.42 -21.44 -3.38
C GLY A 89 5.50 -21.91 -4.84
N ALA A 90 4.55 -21.53 -5.70
CA ALA A 90 4.56 -21.87 -7.12
C ALA A 90 5.74 -21.21 -7.86
N VAL A 91 6.07 -19.97 -7.45
CA VAL A 91 7.25 -19.24 -7.92
C VAL A 91 8.22 -19.06 -6.74
N PRO A 92 9.47 -19.53 -6.83
CA PRO A 92 10.46 -19.31 -5.77
C PRO A 92 10.86 -17.83 -5.68
N VAL A 93 10.44 -17.15 -4.60
CA VAL A 93 10.66 -15.69 -4.42
C VAL A 93 11.80 -15.35 -3.46
N GLN A 94 12.20 -16.26 -2.57
CA GLN A 94 13.21 -16.00 -1.55
C GLN A 94 14.57 -15.64 -2.17
N GLY A 95 15.15 -14.53 -1.73
CA GLY A 95 16.41 -13.98 -2.23
C GLY A 95 16.34 -13.40 -3.65
N ARG A 96 15.16 -13.38 -4.29
CA ARG A 96 14.97 -12.81 -5.64
C ARG A 96 14.69 -11.32 -5.55
N ASN A 97 14.94 -10.62 -6.66
CA ASN A 97 14.49 -9.26 -6.87
C ASN A 97 13.20 -9.29 -7.71
N VAL A 98 12.27 -8.37 -7.45
CA VAL A 98 11.00 -8.31 -8.20
C VAL A 98 10.84 -6.95 -8.88
N ALA A 99 10.59 -6.95 -10.18
CA ALA A 99 10.10 -5.78 -10.89
C ALA A 99 8.57 -5.76 -10.79
N ILE A 100 7.97 -4.65 -10.36
CA ILE A 100 6.52 -4.57 -10.16
C ILE A 100 5.90 -3.39 -10.90
N THR A 101 4.77 -3.62 -11.58
CA THR A 101 3.96 -2.54 -12.16
C THR A 101 2.48 -2.78 -11.91
N THR A 102 1.82 -1.78 -11.33
CA THR A 102 0.39 -1.80 -11.02
C THR A 102 -0.25 -0.51 -11.50
N THR A 103 -1.58 -0.53 -11.67
CA THR A 103 -2.31 0.62 -12.22
C THR A 103 -2.27 1.85 -11.31
N ASN A 104 -2.37 1.68 -9.98
CA ASN A 104 -2.51 2.80 -9.03
C ASN A 104 -1.30 2.93 -8.08
N GLY A 105 -0.92 1.85 -7.39
CA GLY A 105 0.12 1.88 -6.37
C GLY A 105 1.47 2.45 -6.82
N THR A 106 1.99 2.04 -7.97
CA THR A 106 3.27 2.58 -8.48
C THR A 106 3.20 4.08 -8.73
N ARG A 107 2.11 4.55 -9.36
CA ARG A 107 1.86 5.98 -9.58
C ARG A 107 1.83 6.77 -8.27
N ALA A 108 1.13 6.28 -7.25
CA ALA A 108 1.08 6.93 -5.94
C ALA A 108 2.48 7.07 -5.34
N MET A 109 3.30 6.01 -5.39
CA MET A 109 4.69 6.07 -4.92
C MET A 109 5.54 7.09 -5.68
N HIS A 110 5.43 7.13 -7.00
CA HIS A 110 6.20 8.08 -7.81
C HIS A 110 5.82 9.54 -7.51
N LEU A 111 4.54 9.84 -7.31
CA LEU A 111 4.08 11.19 -6.96
C LEU A 111 4.46 11.60 -5.53
N SER A 112 4.67 10.62 -4.64
CA SER A 112 5.09 10.87 -3.25
C SER A 112 6.59 11.16 -3.08
N ARG A 113 7.41 11.11 -4.14
CA ARG A 113 8.88 11.23 -4.06
C ARG A 113 9.42 12.59 -3.56
N ALA A 114 8.57 13.61 -3.49
CA ALA A 114 8.95 14.90 -2.90
C ALA A 114 8.94 14.88 -1.35
N ALA A 115 8.38 13.82 -0.74
CA ALA A 115 8.50 13.56 0.69
C ALA A 115 9.92 13.16 1.06
N ASP A 116 10.30 13.40 2.31
CA ASP A 116 11.63 13.06 2.80
C ASP A 116 11.82 11.54 2.94
N GLU A 117 10.73 10.82 3.23
CA GLU A 117 10.71 9.36 3.19
C GLU A 117 9.35 8.89 2.67
N VAL A 118 9.38 7.84 1.84
CA VAL A 118 8.17 7.17 1.33
C VAL A 118 8.12 5.78 1.91
N VAL A 119 7.09 5.52 2.70
CA VAL A 119 6.81 4.26 3.40
C VAL A 119 5.65 3.56 2.70
N VAL A 120 5.68 2.23 2.63
CA VAL A 120 4.58 1.42 2.12
C VAL A 120 3.75 0.90 3.29
N GLY A 121 2.47 1.27 3.32
CA GLY A 121 1.52 0.83 4.34
C GLY A 121 0.52 -0.20 3.82
N ALA A 122 0.24 -1.21 4.64
CA ALA A 122 -0.87 -2.14 4.50
C ALA A 122 -1.41 -2.50 5.88
N PHE A 123 -2.65 -3.00 6.01
CA PHE A 123 -3.12 -3.50 7.30
C PHE A 123 -2.19 -4.59 7.86
N LEU A 124 -1.58 -5.38 6.96
CA LEU A 124 -0.60 -6.42 7.28
C LEU A 124 0.59 -5.94 8.12
N ASN A 125 0.95 -4.65 8.08
CA ASN A 125 2.07 -4.08 8.82
C ASN A 125 1.72 -2.75 9.53
N LEU A 126 0.45 -2.56 9.87
CA LEU A 126 -0.10 -1.31 10.40
C LEU A 126 0.64 -0.81 11.65
N GLY A 127 0.81 -1.68 12.65
CA GLY A 127 1.50 -1.39 13.91
C GLY A 127 2.99 -1.10 13.70
N ALA A 128 3.67 -1.85 12.83
CA ALA A 128 5.07 -1.60 12.50
C ALA A 128 5.27 -0.21 11.86
N VAL A 129 4.35 0.19 10.96
CA VAL A 129 4.34 1.54 10.37
C VAL A 129 4.06 2.58 11.45
N ALA A 130 3.07 2.37 12.33
CA ALA A 130 2.77 3.31 13.40
C ALA A 130 3.97 3.54 14.33
N ASP A 131 4.64 2.47 14.76
CA ASP A 131 5.82 2.54 15.63
C ASP A 131 6.99 3.26 14.95
N PHE A 132 7.22 2.99 13.66
CA PHE A 132 8.21 3.72 12.87
C PHE A 132 7.91 5.23 12.85
N LEU A 133 6.66 5.61 12.58
CA LEU A 133 6.26 7.02 12.51
C LEU A 133 6.41 7.74 13.86
N ARG A 134 6.07 7.08 14.98
CA ARG A 134 6.31 7.62 16.33
C ARG A 134 7.78 7.91 16.56
N GLN A 135 8.66 6.99 16.16
CA GLN A 135 10.11 7.16 16.31
C GLN A 135 10.67 8.30 15.45
N GLN A 136 10.09 8.51 14.27
CA GLN A 136 10.50 9.62 13.41
C GLN A 136 10.00 10.98 13.95
N GLY A 137 8.79 11.05 14.50
CA GLY A 137 8.24 12.27 15.09
C GLY A 137 8.06 13.41 14.08
N ARG A 138 7.77 13.07 12.81
CA ARG A 138 7.63 14.02 11.68
C ARG A 138 6.19 14.08 11.21
N ASP A 139 5.82 15.16 10.53
CA ASP A 139 4.52 15.25 9.85
C ASP A 139 4.34 14.11 8.85
N VAL A 140 3.13 13.56 8.81
CA VAL A 140 2.76 12.39 8.00
C VAL A 140 1.63 12.76 7.05
N ILE A 141 1.72 12.19 5.85
CA ILE A 141 0.59 12.15 4.92
C ILE A 141 0.37 10.73 4.45
N VAL A 142 -0.84 10.19 4.66
CA VAL A 142 -1.26 8.94 4.06
C VAL A 142 -1.71 9.23 2.63
N VAL A 143 -1.09 8.59 1.65
CA VAL A 143 -1.39 8.77 0.23
C VAL A 143 -2.14 7.54 -0.26
N CYS A 144 -3.46 7.65 -0.29
CA CYS A 144 -4.32 6.61 -0.85
C CYS A 144 -4.13 6.58 -2.38
N ALA A 145 -3.80 5.40 -2.92
CA ALA A 145 -3.65 5.21 -4.36
C ALA A 145 -4.99 5.30 -5.09
N GLY A 146 -6.08 4.92 -4.41
CA GLY A 146 -7.42 4.96 -4.96
C GLY A 146 -7.57 4.08 -6.20
N TRP A 147 -8.64 4.31 -6.96
CA TRP A 147 -8.91 3.58 -8.19
C TRP A 147 -9.29 4.51 -9.33
N LYS A 148 -8.43 4.61 -10.36
CA LYS A 148 -8.66 5.49 -11.52
C LYS A 148 -8.98 6.93 -11.10
N GLY A 149 -8.26 7.43 -10.10
CA GLY A 149 -8.43 8.79 -9.55
C GLY A 149 -9.53 8.93 -8.49
N HIS A 150 -10.35 7.90 -8.29
CA HIS A 150 -11.42 7.92 -7.30
C HIS A 150 -10.97 7.39 -5.94
N PHE A 151 -11.56 7.97 -4.89
CA PHE A 151 -11.48 7.49 -3.51
C PHE A 151 -11.84 6.00 -3.40
N CYS A 152 -11.07 5.28 -2.56
CA CYS A 152 -11.31 3.89 -2.18
C CYS A 152 -11.54 3.75 -0.67
N LEU A 153 -12.43 2.84 -0.29
CA LEU A 153 -12.79 2.65 1.12
C LEU A 153 -11.64 1.99 1.89
N GLU A 154 -11.05 0.94 1.33
CA GLU A 154 -9.96 0.16 1.92
C GLU A 154 -8.73 1.02 2.29
N ASP A 155 -8.26 1.85 1.37
CA ASP A 155 -7.12 2.75 1.57
C ASP A 155 -7.44 3.79 2.67
N THR A 156 -8.67 4.29 2.67
CA THR A 156 -9.14 5.27 3.65
C THR A 156 -9.31 4.66 5.03
N LEU A 157 -9.82 3.44 5.13
CA LEU A 157 -9.91 2.71 6.38
C LEU A 157 -8.53 2.47 6.97
N PHE A 158 -7.52 2.16 6.14
CA PHE A 158 -6.13 2.09 6.61
C PHE A 158 -5.67 3.44 7.18
N GLY A 159 -5.91 4.54 6.46
CA GLY A 159 -5.55 5.87 6.93
C GLY A 159 -6.19 6.22 8.28
N GLY A 160 -7.47 5.90 8.45
CA GLY A 160 -8.19 6.06 9.72
C GLY A 160 -7.67 5.15 10.83
N ALA A 161 -7.31 3.90 10.53
CA ALA A 161 -6.72 2.97 11.48
C ALA A 161 -5.35 3.47 11.98
N LEU A 162 -4.51 3.95 11.05
CA LEU A 162 -3.21 4.53 11.37
C LEU A 162 -3.35 5.80 12.21
N ALA A 163 -4.28 6.69 11.84
CA ALA A 163 -4.59 7.88 12.62
C ALA A 163 -5.05 7.55 14.04
N ALA A 164 -5.92 6.53 14.21
CA ALA A 164 -6.40 6.11 15.51
C ALA A 164 -5.26 5.61 16.42
N LEU A 165 -4.30 4.87 15.87
CA LEU A 165 -3.11 4.42 16.61
C LEU A 165 -2.19 5.59 16.99
N LEU A 166 -2.06 6.59 16.13
CA LEU A 166 -1.15 7.73 16.31
C LEU A 166 -1.75 8.90 17.08
N ALA A 167 -3.06 8.92 17.34
CA ALA A 167 -3.76 9.99 18.06
C ALA A 167 -3.12 10.42 19.40
N PRO A 168 -2.47 9.55 20.19
CA PRO A 168 -1.75 9.99 21.40
C PRO A 168 -0.51 10.86 21.13
N ASP A 169 0.10 10.70 19.96
CA ASP A 169 1.41 11.28 19.61
C ASP A 169 1.34 12.32 18.47
N PHE A 170 0.21 12.37 17.75
CA PHE A 170 0.00 13.18 16.53
C PHE A 170 -1.28 14.01 16.61
N ASP A 171 -1.29 15.17 15.94
CA ASP A 171 -2.53 15.89 15.65
C ASP A 171 -3.24 15.24 14.47
N VAL A 172 -4.34 14.56 14.79
CA VAL A 172 -5.24 13.89 13.85
C VAL A 172 -6.57 14.63 13.68
N THR A 173 -6.67 15.83 14.24
CA THR A 173 -7.91 16.63 14.30
C THR A 173 -7.88 17.86 13.41
N SER A 174 -6.68 18.26 12.94
CA SER A 174 -6.49 19.44 12.10
C SER A 174 -6.90 19.25 10.62
N SER A 175 -7.35 18.07 10.22
CA SER A 175 -7.72 17.74 8.84
C SER A 175 -9.10 17.06 8.78
N ASP A 176 -10.01 17.64 8.00
CA ASP A 176 -11.33 17.07 7.72
C ASP A 176 -11.22 15.68 7.07
N ALA A 177 -10.21 15.46 6.23
CA ALA A 177 -9.98 14.16 5.61
C ALA A 177 -9.59 13.11 6.65
N THR A 178 -8.80 13.51 7.65
CA THR A 178 -8.39 12.63 8.75
C THR A 178 -9.55 12.33 9.68
N LEU A 179 -10.35 13.34 10.06
CA LEU A 179 -11.58 13.16 10.83
C LEU A 179 -12.56 12.22 10.13
N ALA A 180 -12.81 12.43 8.84
CA ALA A 180 -13.70 11.56 8.06
C ALA A 180 -13.19 10.12 8.00
N ALA A 181 -11.88 9.91 7.88
CA ALA A 181 -11.30 8.56 7.88
C ALA A 181 -11.39 7.89 9.26
N LEU A 182 -11.20 8.64 10.36
CA LEU A 182 -11.39 8.15 11.73
C LEU A 182 -12.84 7.68 11.96
N ASP A 183 -13.84 8.46 11.54
CA ASP A 183 -15.25 8.10 11.64
C ASP A 183 -15.60 6.84 10.82
N LEU A 184 -14.98 6.71 9.63
CA LEU A 184 -15.14 5.52 8.80
C LEU A 184 -14.48 4.30 9.46
N TRP A 185 -13.29 4.48 10.04
CA TRP A 185 -12.57 3.44 10.76
C TRP A 185 -13.34 2.96 11.99
N GLU A 186 -13.88 3.87 12.81
CA GLU A 186 -14.70 3.51 13.97
C GLU A 186 -15.83 2.57 13.57
N LYS A 187 -16.55 2.89 12.48
CA LYS A 187 -17.66 2.07 11.96
C LYS A 187 -17.21 0.73 11.37
N ALA A 188 -15.99 0.65 10.82
CA ALA A 188 -15.50 -0.54 10.12
C ALA A 188 -14.70 -1.48 11.03
N SER A 189 -14.03 -0.95 12.04
CA SER A 189 -13.10 -1.65 12.93
C SER A 189 -13.63 -2.93 13.59
N PRO A 190 -14.95 -3.09 13.90
CA PRO A 190 -15.45 -4.35 14.45
C PRO A 190 -15.32 -5.53 13.48
N ASP A 191 -15.46 -5.28 12.18
CA ASP A 191 -15.31 -6.28 11.11
C ASP A 191 -15.01 -5.58 9.77
N VAL A 192 -13.72 -5.37 9.50
CA VAL A 192 -13.25 -4.65 8.31
C VAL A 192 -13.60 -5.39 7.02
N ALA A 193 -13.49 -6.72 7.04
CA ALA A 193 -13.80 -7.57 5.88
C ALA A 193 -15.28 -7.44 5.52
N ALA A 194 -16.18 -7.64 6.49
CA ALA A 194 -17.62 -7.50 6.27
C ALA A 194 -18.00 -6.07 5.86
N TYR A 195 -17.37 -5.05 6.46
CA TYR A 195 -17.60 -3.67 6.07
C TYR A 195 -17.24 -3.42 4.59
N LEU A 196 -16.13 -3.98 4.11
CA LEU A 196 -15.66 -3.77 2.75
C LEU A 196 -16.45 -4.56 1.68
N LEU A 197 -17.21 -5.60 2.06
CA LEU A 197 -18.10 -6.30 1.12
C LEU A 197 -19.14 -5.38 0.46
N LYS A 198 -19.50 -4.26 1.10
CA LYS A 198 -20.40 -3.25 0.51
C LYS A 198 -19.72 -2.33 -0.51
N SER A 199 -18.38 -2.29 -0.53
CA SER A 199 -17.61 -1.36 -1.35
C SER A 199 -17.79 -1.63 -2.84
N ALA A 200 -17.71 -0.59 -3.66
CA ALA A 200 -17.79 -0.74 -5.12
C ALA A 200 -16.55 -1.42 -5.71
N HIS A 201 -15.38 -1.28 -5.07
CA HIS A 201 -14.14 -1.93 -5.51
C HIS A 201 -14.18 -3.44 -5.26
N VAL A 202 -14.53 -3.89 -4.04
CA VAL A 202 -14.70 -5.32 -3.73
C VAL A 202 -15.77 -5.96 -4.61
N ARG A 203 -16.89 -5.26 -4.86
CA ARG A 203 -17.93 -5.76 -5.78
C ARG A 203 -17.44 -5.97 -7.22
N ARG A 204 -16.49 -5.18 -7.69
CA ARG A 204 -15.87 -5.34 -9.02
C ARG A 204 -14.83 -6.47 -9.03
N LEU A 205 -14.16 -6.66 -7.90
CA LEU A 205 -13.21 -7.75 -7.68
C LEU A 205 -13.88 -9.13 -7.58
N ASN A 206 -15.20 -9.24 -7.31
CA ASN A 206 -16.01 -10.46 -7.05
C ASN A 206 -15.79 -11.68 -7.98
N ARG A 207 -14.60 -12.28 -7.89
CA ARG A 207 -14.22 -13.65 -8.26
C ARG A 207 -13.73 -14.33 -6.97
N LEU A 208 -13.82 -15.65 -6.89
CA LEU A 208 -13.43 -16.43 -5.70
C LEU A 208 -12.02 -16.10 -5.18
N GLU A 209 -11.06 -15.87 -6.07
CA GLU A 209 -9.67 -15.52 -5.70
C GLU A 209 -9.57 -14.14 -5.05
N ALA A 210 -10.37 -13.17 -5.51
CA ALA A 210 -10.33 -11.82 -4.97
C ALA A 210 -10.97 -11.69 -3.58
N HIS A 211 -11.87 -12.62 -3.22
CA HIS A 211 -12.39 -12.69 -1.86
C HIS A 211 -11.29 -13.08 -0.87
N LYS A 212 -10.50 -14.10 -1.22
CA LYS A 212 -9.36 -14.54 -0.41
C LYS A 212 -8.31 -13.45 -0.27
N ASP A 213 -8.00 -12.76 -1.38
CA ASP A 213 -7.10 -11.61 -1.35
C ASP A 213 -7.62 -10.52 -0.41
N MET A 214 -8.90 -10.15 -0.50
CA MET A 214 -9.50 -9.13 0.34
C MET A 214 -9.41 -9.50 1.82
N GLU A 215 -9.83 -10.71 2.18
CA GLU A 215 -9.76 -11.20 3.57
C GLU A 215 -8.33 -11.22 4.11
N PHE A 216 -7.35 -11.55 3.27
CA PHE A 216 -5.94 -11.53 3.65
C PHE A 216 -5.43 -10.10 3.83
N CYS A 217 -5.66 -9.21 2.86
CA CYS A 217 -5.13 -7.85 2.84
C CYS A 217 -5.63 -6.97 3.99
N VAL A 218 -6.75 -7.33 4.64
CA VAL A 218 -7.32 -6.58 5.76
C VAL A 218 -6.98 -7.17 7.13
N ARG A 219 -6.19 -8.26 7.18
CA ARG A 219 -5.64 -8.75 8.44
C ARG A 219 -4.63 -7.74 8.98
N GLN A 220 -4.66 -7.55 10.29
CA GLN A 220 -3.82 -6.58 10.97
C GLN A 220 -2.56 -7.25 11.51
N ASP A 221 -1.41 -6.64 11.24
CA ASP A 221 -0.13 -6.96 11.88
C ASP A 221 0.35 -8.41 11.70
N GLU A 222 0.08 -8.99 10.53
CA GLU A 222 0.67 -10.27 10.10
C GLU A 222 2.20 -10.20 9.97
N TYR A 223 2.74 -9.02 9.66
CA TYR A 223 4.16 -8.80 9.42
C TYR A 223 4.70 -7.57 10.17
N ASN A 224 5.75 -7.79 10.95
CA ASN A 224 6.49 -6.72 11.62
C ASN A 224 7.67 -6.23 10.75
N LEU A 225 7.36 -5.49 9.69
CA LEU A 225 8.35 -4.89 8.78
C LEU A 225 7.84 -3.56 8.19
N VAL A 226 8.75 -2.68 7.82
CA VAL A 226 8.42 -1.37 7.22
C VAL A 226 9.12 -1.25 5.87
N PRO A 227 8.41 -1.41 4.74
CA PRO A 227 8.99 -1.18 3.44
C PRO A 227 9.15 0.32 3.18
N VAL A 228 10.31 0.70 2.68
CA VAL A 228 10.64 2.08 2.34
C VAL A 228 11.20 2.18 0.94
N TRP A 229 10.88 3.29 0.27
CA TRP A 229 11.48 3.63 -1.01
C TRP A 229 12.87 4.24 -0.81
N ARG A 230 13.91 3.61 -1.35
CA ARG A 230 15.29 4.10 -1.36
C ARG A 230 15.93 3.86 -2.71
N GLU A 231 16.45 4.92 -3.33
CA GLU A 231 17.22 4.84 -4.58
C GLU A 231 16.51 4.06 -5.71
N GLY A 232 15.18 4.22 -5.83
CA GLY A 232 14.38 3.55 -6.85
C GLY A 232 13.97 2.11 -6.52
N LYS A 233 14.24 1.66 -5.29
CA LYS A 233 13.90 0.32 -4.79
C LYS A 233 13.01 0.43 -3.58
N ILE A 234 12.14 -0.55 -3.38
CA ILE A 234 11.42 -0.77 -2.14
C ILE A 234 12.19 -1.85 -1.38
N VAL A 235 12.69 -1.48 -0.21
CA VAL A 235 13.48 -2.33 0.68
C VAL A 235 12.81 -2.42 2.03
N LYS A 236 12.99 -3.55 2.72
CA LYS A 236 12.56 -3.72 4.10
C LYS A 236 13.54 -3.02 5.06
N LEU A 237 13.02 -2.26 6.03
CA LEU A 237 13.73 -1.88 7.26
C LEU A 237 13.64 -2.98 8.33
#